data_AF-A0A9D4D2X9-F1
#
_entry.id   AF-A0A9D4D2X9-F1
#
_cell.length_a   1.000
_cell.length_b   1.000
_cell.length_c   1.000
_cell.angle_alpha   90.00
_cell.angle_beta   90.00
_cell.angle_gamma   90.00
#
_symmetry.space_group_name_H-M   'P 1'
#
loop_
_entity.id
_entity.type
_entity.pdbx_description
1 polymer ?
#
loop_
_entity_poly.entity_id
_entity_poly.type
_entity_poly.pdbx_seq_one_letter_code
_entity_poly.pdbx_strand_id
1 'polypeptide(L)'
;MDGSRVDNTTLSIMSGNNVSIECASDGYPSPTVRWEHGFNIYNGSFLNLTNIKETDAGTYMCVVENTMNPTFGLETIGRSNLSLQLIVQSK
;
A
#
# COMPACT_ATOMS: atom_id res chain seq x y z
N MET A 1 7.33 8.82 15.41
CA MET A 1 6.61 7.56 15.19
C MET A 1 6.37 7.53 13.70
N ASP A 2 7.32 6.95 12.98
CA ASP A 2 7.60 7.22 11.57
C ASP A 2 6.76 6.29 10.68
N GLY A 3 5.57 6.76 10.30
CA GLY A 3 4.73 6.12 9.29
C GLY A 3 5.20 6.57 7.91
N SER A 4 5.97 5.71 7.23
CA SER A 4 6.52 6.03 5.93
C SER A 4 5.39 6.19 4.91
N ARG A 5 5.23 7.42 4.40
CA ARG A 5 4.28 7.75 3.35
C ARG A 5 4.76 7.16 2.02
N VAL A 6 3.91 6.44 1.31
CA VAL A 6 4.33 5.78 0.06
C VAL A 6 4.16 6.71 -1.12
N ASP A 7 5.24 7.41 -1.45
CA ASP A 7 5.49 7.83 -2.84
C ASP A 7 6.20 6.67 -3.56
N ASN A 8 6.48 6.74 -4.87
CA ASN A 8 7.24 5.69 -5.58
C ASN A 8 8.63 5.48 -4.92
N THR A 9 8.72 4.59 -3.94
CA THR A 9 9.74 4.60 -2.87
C THR A 9 10.36 3.24 -2.70
N THR A 10 11.60 3.22 -2.22
CA THR A 10 12.28 2.01 -1.78
C THR A 10 12.44 2.05 -0.25
N LEU A 11 11.98 1.02 0.44
CA LEU A 11 12.13 0.85 1.88
C LEU A 11 13.08 -0.31 2.15
N SER A 12 14.13 -0.06 2.95
CA SER A 12 15.04 -1.10 3.42
C SER A 12 14.81 -1.38 4.91
N ILE A 13 14.60 -2.64 5.27
CA ILE A 13 14.32 -3.05 6.65
C ILE A 13 15.08 -4.33 7.03
N MET A 14 15.52 -4.45 8.28
CA MET A 14 16.14 -5.67 8.78
C MET A 14 15.11 -6.78 9.01
N SER A 15 15.48 -8.02 8.72
CA SER A 15 14.64 -9.19 9.00
C SER A 15 14.33 -9.32 10.50
N GLY A 16 13.12 -9.79 10.80
CA GLY A 16 12.55 -9.88 12.15
C GLY A 16 11.92 -8.60 12.68
N ASN A 17 12.06 -7.46 11.98
CA ASN A 17 11.39 -6.22 12.38
C ASN A 17 9.92 -6.19 11.97
N ASN A 18 9.20 -5.21 12.51
CA ASN A 18 7.83 -4.88 12.15
C ASN A 18 7.80 -3.49 11.51
N VAL A 19 6.93 -3.28 10.53
CA VAL A 19 6.70 -1.97 9.92
C VAL A 19 5.22 -1.76 9.61
N SER A 20 4.79 -0.51 9.75
CA SER A 20 3.47 -0.04 9.30
C SER A 20 3.70 1.06 8.28
N ILE A 21 3.12 0.90 7.11
CA ILE A 21 3.35 1.75 5.95
C ILE A 21 2.02 2.37 5.54
N GLU A 22 1.96 3.69 5.42
CA GLU A 22 0.75 4.40 5.05
C GLU A 22 0.75 4.77 3.57
N CYS A 23 -0.28 4.32 2.85
CA CYS A 23 -0.64 4.88 1.57
C CYS A 23 -1.60 6.05 1.79
N ALA A 24 -1.04 7.26 1.85
CA ALA A 24 -1.84 8.46 1.98
C ALA A 24 -2.69 8.67 0.73
N SER A 25 -4.00 8.79 0.92
CA SER A 25 -4.95 9.13 -0.12
C SER A 25 -5.87 10.24 0.36
N ASP A 26 -6.19 11.15 -0.54
CA ASP A 26 -7.17 12.20 -0.32
C ASP A 26 -8.04 12.31 -1.59
N GLY A 27 -9.28 12.74 -1.40
CA GLY A 27 -10.23 12.83 -2.50
C GLY A 27 -11.69 12.79 -2.04
N TYR A 28 -12.56 13.27 -2.93
CA TYR A 28 -14.00 13.20 -2.77
C TYR A 28 -14.64 12.52 -4.00
N PRO A 29 -15.54 11.54 -3.81
CA PRO A 29 -15.82 10.78 -2.59
C PRO A 29 -14.55 10.17 -1.98
N SER A 30 -14.62 9.74 -0.72
CA SER A 30 -13.47 9.15 -0.05
C SER A 30 -12.95 7.96 -0.86
N PRO A 31 -11.67 7.98 -1.29
CA PRO A 31 -11.14 6.91 -2.12
C PRO A 31 -11.01 5.62 -1.32
N THR A 32 -11.20 4.50 -2.01
CA THR A 32 -10.87 3.18 -1.51
C THR A 32 -9.38 2.92 -1.69
N VAL A 33 -8.75 2.31 -0.68
CA VAL A 33 -7.32 2.02 -0.69
C VAL A 33 -7.10 0.54 -0.38
N ARG A 34 -6.18 -0.07 -1.13
CA ARG A 34 -5.74 -1.44 -0.92
C ARG A 34 -4.30 -1.60 -1.36
N TRP A 35 -3.63 -2.58 -0.79
CA TRP A 35 -2.28 -2.98 -1.13
C TRP A 35 -2.29 -4.33 -1.85
N GLU A 36 -1.45 -4.46 -2.87
CA GLU A 36 -1.21 -5.69 -3.60
C GLU A 36 0.25 -6.12 -3.46
N HIS A 37 0.47 -7.42 -3.21
CA HIS A 37 1.80 -8.05 -3.26
C HIS A 37 1.69 -9.46 -3.83
N GLY A 38 2.08 -9.62 -5.09
CA GLY A 38 1.80 -10.84 -5.85
C GLY A 38 0.30 -11.08 -5.93
N PHE A 39 -0.19 -12.16 -5.30
CA PHE A 39 -1.61 -12.51 -5.23
C PHE A 39 -2.28 -12.07 -3.92
N ASN A 40 -1.53 -11.48 -2.99
CA ASN A 40 -2.07 -11.05 -1.70
C ASN A 40 -2.68 -9.65 -1.82
N ILE A 41 -3.85 -9.46 -1.21
CA ILE A 41 -4.55 -8.18 -1.12
C ILE A 41 -4.73 -7.82 0.35
N TYR A 42 -4.32 -6.61 0.72
CA TYR A 42 -4.50 -6.05 2.05
C TYR A 42 -5.40 -4.82 1.94
N ASN A 43 -6.54 -4.84 2.63
CA ASN A 43 -7.52 -3.75 2.56
C ASN A 43 -7.15 -2.62 3.54
N GLY A 44 -7.37 -1.38 3.11
CA GLY A 44 -7.12 -0.18 3.89
C GLY A 44 -5.82 0.53 3.54
N SER A 45 -5.66 1.72 4.09
CA SER A 45 -4.52 2.60 3.79
C SER A 45 -3.20 2.12 4.39
N PHE A 46 -3.25 1.33 5.46
CA PHE A 46 -2.06 0.86 6.17
C PHE A 46 -1.69 -0.58 5.80
N LEU A 47 -0.45 -0.79 5.37
CA LEU A 47 0.16 -2.10 5.24
C LEU A 47 0.96 -2.41 6.51
N ASN A 48 0.54 -3.42 7.26
CA ASN A 48 1.19 -3.85 8.49
C ASN A 48 1.92 -5.17 8.25
N LEU A 49 3.25 -5.13 8.25
CA LEU A 49 4.10 -6.31 8.14
C LEU A 49 4.78 -6.55 9.49
N THR A 50 4.68 -7.77 9.99
CA THR A 50 5.27 -8.16 11.28
C THR A 50 6.22 -9.34 11.10
N ASN A 51 7.33 -9.34 11.83
CA ASN A 51 8.36 -10.37 11.78
C ASN A 51 8.82 -10.63 10.33
N ILE A 52 9.25 -9.55 9.67
CA ILE A 52 9.58 -9.52 8.23
C ILE A 52 10.67 -10.53 7.90
N LYS A 53 10.48 -11.26 6.80
CA LYS A 53 11.41 -12.26 6.27
C LYS A 53 11.92 -11.84 4.91
N GLU A 54 13.04 -12.43 4.50
CA GLU A 54 13.60 -12.20 3.15
C GLU A 54 12.60 -12.54 2.04
N THR A 55 11.70 -13.49 2.28
CA THR A 55 10.61 -13.87 1.36
C THR A 55 9.53 -12.80 1.20
N ASP A 56 9.45 -11.85 2.14
CA ASP A 56 8.47 -10.75 2.07
C ASP A 56 8.96 -9.61 1.18
N ALA A 57 10.24 -9.64 0.76
CA ALA A 57 10.83 -8.66 -0.13
C ALA A 57 10.14 -8.65 -1.51
N GLY A 58 10.11 -7.47 -2.14
CA GLY A 58 9.52 -7.29 -3.45
C GLY A 58 8.71 -6.02 -3.56
N THR A 59 7.95 -5.92 -4.64
CA THR A 59 7.13 -4.74 -4.91
C THR A 59 5.76 -4.89 -4.26
N TYR A 60 5.39 -3.92 -3.44
CA TYR A 60 4.05 -3.72 -2.92
C TYR A 60 3.43 -2.55 -3.68
N MET A 61 2.24 -2.73 -4.22
CA MET A 61 1.53 -1.69 -4.94
C MET A 61 0.34 -1.22 -4.10
N CYS A 62 0.35 0.06 -3.72
CA CYS A 62 -0.86 0.69 -3.22
C CYS A 62 -1.73 1.09 -4.40
N VAL A 63 -3.00 0.70 -4.36
CA VAL A 63 -4.03 1.05 -5.33
C VAL A 63 -5.04 1.93 -4.64
N VAL A 64 -5.16 3.17 -5.11
CA VAL A 64 -6.11 4.18 -4.64
C VAL A 64 -7.15 4.38 -5.72
N GLU A 65 -8.41 4.07 -5.42
CA GLU A 65 -9.53 4.17 -6.35
C GLU A 65 -10.60 5.09 -5.79
N ASN A 66 -10.82 6.21 -6.46
CA ASN A 66 -11.94 7.10 -6.18
C ASN A 66 -13.10 6.73 -7.11
N THR A 67 -14.19 6.25 -6.53
CA THR A 67 -15.41 5.88 -7.26
C THR A 67 -16.57 6.78 -6.86
N MET A 68 -17.35 7.22 -7.84
CA MET A 68 -18.65 7.83 -7.62
C MET A 68 -19.74 6.80 -7.90
N ASN A 69 -20.85 6.94 -7.20
CA ASN A 69 -22.08 6.21 -7.48
C ASN A 69 -23.11 7.16 -8.09
N PRO A 70 -23.02 7.53 -9.39
CA PRO A 70 -24.07 8.30 -10.04
C PRO A 70 -25.32 7.45 -10.26
N THR A 71 -26.14 7.27 -9.22
CA THR A 71 -27.53 6.77 -9.21
C THR A 71 -27.84 5.38 -9.85
N PHE A 72 -27.04 4.85 -10.78
CA PHE A 72 -27.28 3.62 -11.54
C PHE A 72 -26.01 2.85 -11.96
N GLY A 73 -24.81 3.27 -11.55
CA GLY A 73 -23.56 2.55 -11.82
C GLY A 73 -22.40 3.04 -10.94
N LEU A 74 -21.46 2.15 -10.63
CA LEU A 74 -20.16 2.50 -10.06
C LEU A 74 -19.28 3.04 -11.19
N GLU A 75 -18.87 4.31 -11.09
CA GLU A 75 -17.91 4.90 -12.02
C GLU A 75 -16.59 5.21 -11.29
N THR A 76 -15.48 4.67 -11.78
CA THR A 76 -14.15 5.04 -11.30
C THR A 76 -13.79 6.41 -11.87
N ILE A 77 -13.74 7.42 -11.01
CA ILE A 77 -13.32 8.79 -11.38
C ILE A 77 -11.81 8.82 -11.58
N GLY A 78 -11.07 8.11 -10.74
CA GLY A 78 -9.62 8.09 -10.75
C GLY A 78 -9.07 6.86 -10.08
N ARG A 79 -8.00 6.32 -10.67
CA ARG A 79 -7.18 5.26 -10.10
C ARG A 79 -5.72 5.73 -10.10
N SER A 80 -5.06 5.62 -8.97
CA SER A 80 -3.63 5.89 -8.82
C SER A 80 -2.96 4.68 -8.18
N ASN A 81 -1.81 4.29 -8.74
CA ASN A 81 -1.01 3.19 -8.23
C ASN A 81 0.34 3.73 -7.76
N LEU A 82 0.70 3.45 -6.52
CA LEU A 82 1.95 3.87 -5.90
C LEU A 82 2.78 2.63 -5.59
N SER A 83 4.01 2.60 -6.08
CA SER A 83 4.89 1.45 -5.95
C SER A 83 5.83 1.60 -4.75
N LEU A 84 5.90 0.58 -3.91
CA LEU A 84 6.88 0.45 -2.84
C LEU A 84 7.77 -0.75 -3.11
N GLN A 85 9.07 -0.53 -3.23
CA GLN A 85 10.04 -1.62 -3.27
C GLN A 85 10.52 -1.93 -1.84
N LEU A 86 10.13 -3.08 -1.31
CA LEU A 86 10.64 -3.57 -0.02
C LEU A 86 11.92 -4.38 -0.22
N ILE A 87 12.99 -3.92 0.40
CA ILE A 87 14.27 -4.61 0.49
C ILE A 87 14.44 -5.10 1.92
N VAL A 88 14.70 -6.39 2.08
CA VAL A 88 14.94 -6.99 3.40
C VAL A 88 16.42 -7.28 3.56
N GLN A 89 17.03 -6.74 4.62
CA GLN A 89 18.41 -6.98 4.99
C GLN A 89 18.47 -8.12 6.00
N SER A 90 19.42 -9.04 5.81
CA SER A 90 19.72 -10.08 6.80
C SER A 90 20.25 -9.42 8.07
N LYS A 91 19.94 -10.02 9.22
CA LYS A 91 20.35 -9.54 10.53
C LYS A 91 21.82 -9.87 10.84
#